data_AF-A0A0T1WFU7-F1
#
_entry.id   AF-A0A0T1WFU7-F1
#
_cell.length_a   1.000
_cell.length_b   1.000
_cell.length_c   1.000
_cell.angle_alpha   90.00
_cell.angle_beta   90.00
_cell.angle_gamma   90.00
#
_symmetry.space_group_name_H-M   'P 1'
#
loop_
_entity.id
_entity.type
_entity.pdbx_description
1 polymer ?
#
loop_
_entity_poly.entity_id
_entity_poly.type
_entity_poly.pdbx_seq_one_letter_code
_entity_poly.pdbx_strand_id
1 'polypeptide(L)'
;MTADGNEHVPAFEPGGAAVGESPASARNTHQLIWDRDAAHLDGDDFLEAQGDDWKYTIYPVCGHDGETIGYHVSGGDNDSRDDIGSTLLYGKRGELTLPKARAAAEANYVSRYREAEQFLDDLLDDWEDDDGDPLTRRNDSGRIVCRVDVAGIDEVEVVVTLHDYGDGFDATSRRATVSLRTVLAYSYNGDREGLIDDLGRLIRLESRRSDK
;
A
#
# COMPACT_ATOMS: atom_id res chain seq x y z
N MET A 1 59.50 -17.01 35.84
CA MET A 1 58.83 -17.48 34.61
C MET A 1 57.34 -17.32 34.83
N THR A 2 56.83 -16.14 34.50
CA THR A 2 55.41 -15.78 34.58
C THR A 2 54.77 -16.15 33.25
N ALA A 3 53.81 -17.07 33.27
CA ALA A 3 52.96 -17.37 32.14
C ALA A 3 51.58 -16.76 32.44
N ASP A 4 51.25 -15.74 31.65
CA ASP A 4 49.92 -15.15 31.50
C ASP A 4 48.92 -16.21 31.05
N GLY A 5 47.82 -16.35 31.80
CA GLY A 5 46.61 -17.03 31.37
C GLY A 5 45.54 -15.99 31.05
N ASN A 6 45.72 -15.26 29.94
CA ASN A 6 44.73 -14.32 29.42
C ASN A 6 43.68 -15.14 28.66
N GLU A 7 42.61 -15.57 29.35
CA GLU A 7 41.46 -16.21 28.72
C GLU A 7 40.73 -15.18 27.85
N HIS A 8 40.97 -15.29 26.55
CA HIS A 8 40.33 -14.51 25.51
C HIS A 8 38.85 -14.88 25.44
N VAL A 9 37.99 -13.99 25.94
CA VAL A 9 36.55 -14.05 25.69
C VAL A 9 36.33 -13.81 24.19
N PRO A 10 35.78 -14.77 23.42
CA PRO A 10 35.48 -14.51 22.02
C PRO A 10 34.39 -13.43 21.94
N ALA A 11 34.68 -12.39 21.16
CA ALA A 11 33.73 -11.34 20.85
C ALA A 11 32.47 -11.97 20.25
N PHE A 12 31.33 -11.69 20.87
CA PHE A 12 30.02 -11.99 20.34
C PHE A 12 29.85 -11.14 19.07
N GLU A 13 30.15 -11.69 17.90
CA GLU A 13 29.75 -11.09 16.64
C GLU A 13 28.24 -11.29 16.52
N PRO A 14 27.42 -10.22 16.49
CA PRO A 14 26.02 -10.36 16.15
C PRO A 14 25.95 -10.72 14.66
N GLY A 15 25.93 -12.02 14.39
CA GLY A 15 25.51 -12.56 13.11
C GLY A 15 24.06 -12.18 12.84
N GLY A 16 23.79 -11.74 11.62
CA GLY A 16 22.44 -11.71 11.07
C GLY A 16 21.68 -10.39 11.25
N ALA A 17 22.21 -9.30 10.71
CA ALA A 17 21.33 -8.41 9.97
C ALA A 17 21.42 -8.87 8.52
N ALA A 18 20.56 -9.83 8.13
CA ALA A 18 20.11 -9.85 6.76
C ALA A 18 19.64 -8.42 6.50
N VAL A 19 20.39 -7.69 5.68
CA VAL A 19 19.89 -6.49 5.04
C VAL A 19 18.66 -7.00 4.32
N GLY A 20 17.49 -6.80 4.94
CA GLY A 20 16.22 -7.16 4.33
C GLY A 20 16.29 -6.53 2.97
N GLU A 21 16.32 -7.38 1.93
CA GLU A 21 16.17 -6.94 0.56
C GLU A 21 15.02 -5.96 0.60
N SER A 22 15.31 -4.68 0.34
CA SER A 22 14.24 -3.71 0.18
C SER A 22 13.43 -4.27 -0.98
N PRO A 23 12.18 -4.73 -0.74
CA PRO A 23 11.41 -5.29 -1.83
C PRO A 23 11.31 -4.18 -2.87
N ALA A 24 11.52 -4.55 -4.14
CA ALA A 24 11.48 -3.62 -5.27
C ALA A 24 10.12 -2.89 -5.43
N SER A 25 9.16 -3.16 -4.53
CA SER A 25 7.85 -2.52 -4.38
C SER A 25 7.87 -1.08 -3.86
N ALA A 26 9.04 -0.44 -3.67
CA ALA A 26 9.13 1.00 -3.37
C ALA A 26 8.61 1.94 -4.50
N ARG A 27 7.78 1.48 -5.44
CA ARG A 27 7.52 2.18 -6.72
C ARG A 27 6.04 2.37 -7.04
N ASN A 28 5.34 2.82 -6.03
CA ASN A 28 4.08 3.52 -6.15
C ASN A 28 4.21 4.62 -5.09
N THR A 29 4.65 5.81 -5.49
CA THR A 29 4.69 6.98 -4.59
C THR A 29 3.27 7.46 -4.38
N HIS A 30 2.47 6.62 -3.72
CA HIS A 30 1.13 6.93 -3.28
C HIS A 30 1.27 7.82 -2.05
N GLN A 31 1.50 9.11 -2.32
CA GLN A 31 1.62 10.11 -1.28
C GLN A 31 0.25 10.67 -0.97
N LEU A 32 -0.04 10.80 0.32
CA LEU A 32 -1.18 11.58 0.76
C LEU A 32 -0.98 13.04 0.39
N ILE A 33 -2.02 13.64 -0.18
CA ILE A 33 -2.01 15.08 -0.51
C ILE A 33 -2.70 15.81 0.64
N TRP A 34 -1.91 16.55 1.41
CA TRP A 34 -2.41 17.39 2.49
C TRP A 34 -3.03 18.69 1.96
N ASP A 35 -4.18 19.08 2.51
CA ASP A 35 -4.94 20.27 2.11
C ASP A 35 -4.19 21.60 2.36
N ARG A 36 -3.34 21.63 3.39
CA ARG A 36 -2.43 22.74 3.70
C ARG A 36 -1.16 22.27 4.39
N ASP A 37 -0.10 23.07 4.27
CA ASP A 37 1.08 22.90 5.11
C ASP A 37 0.93 23.73 6.39
N ALA A 38 0.73 23.05 7.52
CA ALA A 38 0.51 23.66 8.82
C ALA A 38 1.54 23.13 9.82
N ALA A 39 2.13 24.02 10.61
CA ALA A 39 3.07 23.66 11.67
C ALA A 39 2.38 23.33 13.01
N HIS A 40 1.17 23.85 13.22
CA HIS A 40 0.33 23.62 14.39
C HIS A 40 -1.16 23.80 14.02
N LEU A 41 -2.05 23.26 14.85
CA LEU A 41 -3.50 23.46 14.76
C LEU A 41 -4.02 23.96 16.12
N ASP A 42 -4.96 24.89 16.09
CA ASP A 42 -5.68 25.39 17.27
C ASP A 42 -6.94 24.56 17.53
N GLY A 43 -7.55 24.69 18.71
CA GLY A 43 -8.60 23.76 19.19
C GLY A 43 -9.78 23.47 18.25
N ASP A 44 -10.14 24.41 17.36
CA ASP A 44 -11.24 24.26 16.40
C ASP A 44 -10.76 23.91 14.97
N ASP A 45 -9.45 23.86 14.75
CA ASP A 45 -8.85 23.53 13.45
C ASP A 45 -8.82 22.01 13.20
N PHE A 46 -8.72 21.66 11.93
CA PHE A 46 -8.32 20.32 11.52
C PHE A 46 -7.44 20.38 10.27
N LEU A 47 -6.77 19.27 9.99
CA LEU A 47 -5.99 19.07 8.77
C LEU A 47 -6.54 17.86 8.03
N GLU A 48 -6.67 17.97 6.72
CA GLU A 48 -7.17 16.89 5.88
C GLU A 48 -6.10 16.42 4.89
N ALA A 49 -6.03 15.12 4.66
CA ALA A 49 -5.34 14.56 3.51
C ALA A 49 -6.28 13.69 2.70
N GLN A 50 -6.13 13.76 1.38
CA GLN A 50 -6.83 12.90 0.44
C GLN A 50 -5.84 11.96 -0.23
N GLY A 51 -6.18 10.68 -0.27
CA GLY A 51 -5.59 9.66 -1.12
C GLY A 51 -6.53 9.34 -2.28
N ASP A 52 -6.52 8.08 -2.72
CA ASP A 52 -7.45 7.53 -3.71
C ASP A 52 -8.90 7.66 -3.21
N ASP A 53 -9.40 6.65 -2.51
CA ASP A 53 -10.73 6.67 -1.86
C ASP A 53 -10.65 6.80 -0.34
N TRP A 54 -9.45 7.01 0.18
CA TRP A 54 -9.19 7.15 1.60
C TRP A 54 -8.99 8.60 1.99
N LYS A 55 -9.61 9.00 3.09
CA LYS A 55 -9.48 10.34 3.67
C LYS A 55 -8.91 10.25 5.07
N TYR A 56 -7.94 11.11 5.35
CA TYR A 56 -7.35 11.25 6.68
C TYR A 56 -7.68 12.62 7.24
N THR A 57 -7.96 12.66 8.54
CA THR A 57 -8.22 13.90 9.28
C THR A 57 -7.39 13.91 10.55
N ILE A 58 -6.78 15.06 10.85
CA ILE A 58 -6.02 15.30 12.08
C ILE A 58 -6.72 16.41 12.85
N TYR A 59 -7.09 16.13 14.09
CA TYR A 59 -7.69 17.08 15.01
C TYR A 59 -6.76 17.33 16.21
N PRO A 60 -6.66 18.56 16.73
CA PRO A 60 -5.97 18.81 17.97
C PRO A 60 -6.70 18.15 19.14
N VAL A 61 -5.92 17.59 20.05
CA VAL A 61 -6.40 17.06 21.33
C VAL A 61 -6.10 18.10 22.38
N CYS A 62 -7.14 18.69 22.96
CA CYS A 62 -6.97 19.75 23.96
C CYS A 62 -6.93 19.20 25.39
N GLY A 63 -6.11 19.82 26.24
CA GLY A 63 -6.07 19.65 27.69
C GLY A 63 -7.28 20.28 28.39
N HIS A 64 -7.25 20.34 29.72
CA HIS A 64 -8.38 20.84 30.51
C HIS A 64 -8.50 22.37 30.49
N ASP A 65 -7.38 23.04 30.23
CA ASP A 65 -7.18 24.49 30.02
C ASP A 65 -7.30 24.91 28.55
N GLY A 66 -7.63 23.98 27.64
CA GLY A 66 -7.82 24.26 26.22
C GLY A 66 -6.53 24.28 25.40
N GLU A 67 -5.37 24.00 26.01
CA GLU A 67 -4.10 23.90 25.29
C GLU A 67 -4.05 22.63 24.43
N THR A 68 -3.46 22.70 23.24
CA THR A 68 -3.24 21.49 22.42
C THR A 68 -2.14 20.64 23.07
N ILE A 69 -2.51 19.48 23.60
CA ILE A 69 -1.62 18.49 24.23
C ILE A 69 -1.17 17.39 23.26
N GLY A 70 -1.78 17.32 22.07
CA GLY A 70 -1.47 16.34 21.03
C GLY A 70 -2.42 16.44 19.85
N TYR A 71 -2.40 15.42 18.98
CA TYR A 71 -3.14 15.39 17.72
C TYR A 71 -3.74 14.01 17.48
N HIS A 72 -5.05 13.92 17.33
CA HIS A 72 -5.75 12.68 17.01
C HIS A 72 -5.81 12.51 15.50
N VAL A 73 -5.47 11.31 15.02
CA VAL A 73 -5.52 10.95 13.61
C VAL A 73 -6.66 9.96 13.42
N SER A 74 -7.57 10.27 12.51
CA SER A 74 -8.54 9.31 12.02
C SER A 74 -8.46 9.20 10.50
N GLY A 75 -8.66 8.00 9.97
CA GLY A 75 -8.64 7.75 8.53
C GLY A 75 -9.59 6.64 8.15
N GLY A 76 -10.17 6.73 6.97
CA GLY A 76 -11.14 5.75 6.48
C GLY A 76 -11.50 5.98 5.03
N ASP A 77 -12.20 5.01 4.43
CA ASP A 77 -12.95 5.23 3.21
C ASP A 77 -14.21 6.09 3.49
N ASN A 78 -15.10 6.19 2.50
CA ASN A 78 -16.35 6.95 2.66
C ASN A 78 -17.33 6.33 3.67
N ASP A 79 -17.19 5.06 4.00
CA ASP A 79 -18.15 4.27 4.79
C ASP A 79 -17.63 3.87 6.18
N SER A 80 -16.32 3.99 6.42
CA SER A 80 -15.63 3.58 7.64
C SER A 80 -14.68 4.68 8.14
N ARG A 81 -14.36 4.67 9.44
CA ARG A 81 -13.33 5.52 10.03
C ARG A 81 -12.65 4.79 11.17
N ASP A 82 -11.33 4.74 11.10
CA ASP A 82 -10.47 4.13 12.11
C ASP A 82 -9.61 5.18 12.81
N ASP A 83 -9.32 4.92 14.08
CA ASP A 83 -8.32 5.66 14.85
C ASP A 83 -6.91 5.16 14.51
N ILE A 84 -5.98 6.06 14.21
CA ILE A 84 -4.66 5.71 13.66
C ILE A 84 -3.55 6.25 14.54
N GLY A 85 -2.50 5.43 14.74
CA GLY A 85 -1.25 5.83 15.40
C GLY A 85 -1.38 6.30 16.85
N SER A 86 -2.56 6.22 17.47
CA SER A 86 -2.82 6.96 18.70
C SER A 86 -2.20 6.29 19.92
N THR A 87 -1.52 7.09 20.74
CA THR A 87 -1.16 6.74 22.13
C THR A 87 -2.06 7.46 23.12
N LEU A 88 -2.02 7.09 24.40
CA LEU A 88 -2.75 7.81 25.44
C LEU A 88 -1.94 9.02 25.94
N LEU A 89 -2.40 10.22 25.61
CA LEU A 89 -1.91 11.50 26.10
C LEU A 89 -2.93 12.05 27.10
N TYR A 90 -2.58 12.07 28.39
CA TYR A 90 -3.47 12.52 29.46
C TYR A 90 -4.86 11.86 29.43
N GLY A 91 -4.90 10.56 29.10
CA GLY A 91 -6.15 9.78 29.02
C GLY A 91 -6.95 9.97 27.73
N LYS A 92 -6.50 10.80 26.79
CA LYS A 92 -7.07 10.97 25.45
C LYS A 92 -6.19 10.31 24.40
N ARG A 93 -6.78 9.81 23.32
CA ARG A 93 -6.03 9.25 22.18
C ARG A 93 -5.43 10.38 21.35
N GLY A 94 -4.12 10.32 21.10
CA GLY A 94 -3.44 11.24 20.21
C GLY A 94 -1.94 10.98 20.06
N GLU A 95 -1.37 11.59 19.05
CA GLU A 95 0.05 11.71 18.78
C GLU A 95 0.61 13.00 19.38
N LEU A 96 1.87 12.96 19.83
CA LEU A 96 2.43 14.06 20.62
C LEU A 96 2.63 15.35 19.80
N THR A 97 2.85 15.21 18.48
CA THR A 97 3.14 16.35 17.60
C THR A 97 2.46 16.17 16.25
N LEU A 98 2.17 17.29 15.56
CA LEU A 98 1.57 17.27 14.23
C LEU A 98 2.41 16.51 13.19
N PRO A 99 3.76 16.62 13.16
CA PRO A 99 4.59 15.78 12.29
C PRO A 99 4.44 14.28 12.56
N LYS A 100 4.30 13.85 13.82
CA LYS A 100 4.05 12.44 14.14
C LYS A 100 2.67 11.99 13.67
N ALA A 101 1.66 12.84 13.84
CA ALA A 101 0.32 12.59 13.36
C ALA A 101 0.28 12.42 11.82
N ARG A 102 0.98 13.28 11.06
CA ARG A 102 1.13 13.15 9.61
C ARG A 102 1.83 11.84 9.22
N ALA A 103 2.96 11.55 9.87
CA ALA A 103 3.71 10.32 9.61
C ALA A 103 2.89 9.06 9.91
N ALA A 104 2.01 9.08 10.93
CA ALA A 104 1.11 7.98 11.23
C ALA A 104 0.06 7.78 10.12
N ALA A 105 -0.52 8.86 9.59
CA ALA A 105 -1.44 8.78 8.45
C ALA A 105 -0.74 8.23 7.20
N GLU A 106 0.46 8.73 6.87
CA GLU A 106 1.25 8.25 5.72
C GLU A 106 1.64 6.78 5.86
N ALA A 107 2.11 6.38 7.05
CA ALA A 107 2.47 4.98 7.33
C ALA A 107 1.26 4.05 7.19
N ASN A 108 0.08 4.48 7.67
CA ASN A 108 -1.15 3.72 7.50
C ASN A 108 -1.55 3.62 6.02
N TYR A 109 -1.50 4.72 5.27
CA TYR A 109 -1.83 4.72 3.84
C TYR A 109 -0.93 3.77 3.04
N VAL A 110 0.38 3.82 3.28
CA VAL A 110 1.34 2.87 2.69
C VAL A 110 1.03 1.43 3.10
N SER A 111 0.65 1.20 4.37
CA SER A 111 0.26 -0.12 4.85
C SER A 111 -0.96 -0.68 4.12
N ARG A 112 -1.95 0.16 3.79
CA ARG A 112 -3.15 -0.24 3.04
C ARG A 112 -2.81 -0.71 1.63
N TYR A 113 -1.92 -0.01 0.93
CA TYR A 113 -1.46 -0.50 -0.38
C TYR A 113 -0.68 -1.79 -0.29
N ARG A 114 0.19 -1.96 0.71
CA ARG A 114 0.92 -3.22 0.90
C ARG A 114 -0.04 -4.39 1.13
N GLU A 115 -1.08 -4.17 1.91
CA GLU A 115 -2.14 -5.15 2.15
C GLU A 115 -2.91 -5.47 0.85
N ALA A 116 -3.27 -4.45 0.07
CA ALA A 116 -3.90 -4.63 -1.24
C ALA A 116 -3.01 -5.38 -2.24
N GLU A 117 -1.70 -5.07 -2.27
CA GLU A 117 -0.71 -5.76 -3.09
C GLU A 117 -0.57 -7.22 -2.68
N GLN A 118 -0.65 -7.53 -1.38
CA GLN A 118 -0.62 -8.91 -0.89
C GLN A 118 -1.84 -9.71 -1.36
N PHE A 119 -3.04 -9.12 -1.35
CA PHE A 119 -4.23 -9.80 -1.88
C PHE A 119 -4.11 -10.12 -3.38
N LEU A 120 -3.52 -9.21 -4.16
CA LEU A 120 -3.26 -9.43 -5.58
C LEU A 120 -2.22 -10.54 -5.76
N ASP A 121 -1.18 -10.53 -4.95
CA ASP A 121 -0.13 -11.55 -4.95
C ASP A 121 -0.71 -12.93 -4.64
N ASP A 122 -1.39 -13.09 -3.51
CA ASP A 122 -1.99 -14.37 -3.10
C ASP A 122 -2.98 -14.93 -4.16
N LEU A 123 -3.66 -14.04 -4.89
CA LEU A 123 -4.57 -14.41 -5.95
C LEU A 123 -3.83 -14.89 -7.21
N LEU A 124 -2.77 -14.19 -7.62
CA LEU A 124 -2.10 -14.38 -8.91
C LEU A 124 -0.69 -14.98 -8.81
N ASP A 125 -0.24 -15.42 -7.65
CA ASP A 125 1.12 -15.93 -7.46
C ASP A 125 1.40 -17.15 -8.34
N ASP A 126 2.56 -17.10 -9.03
CA ASP A 126 3.14 -18.07 -9.98
C ASP A 126 2.18 -19.17 -10.44
N TRP A 127 1.18 -18.75 -11.23
CA TRP A 127 0.12 -19.61 -11.71
C TRP A 127 0.42 -20.10 -13.13
N GLU A 128 0.33 -21.40 -13.32
CA GLU A 128 0.55 -22.10 -14.59
C GLU A 128 -0.78 -22.62 -15.17
N ASP A 129 -0.83 -22.74 -16.50
CA ASP A 129 -1.91 -23.46 -17.18
C ASP A 129 -1.74 -24.99 -17.09
N ASP A 130 -2.67 -25.73 -17.72
CA ASP A 130 -2.66 -27.19 -17.72
C ASP A 130 -1.42 -27.81 -18.40
N ASP A 131 -0.74 -27.06 -19.27
CA ASP A 131 0.48 -27.48 -19.97
C ASP A 131 1.76 -27.11 -19.18
N GLY A 132 1.60 -26.39 -18.06
CA GLY A 132 2.71 -25.90 -17.23
C GLY A 132 3.31 -24.59 -17.73
N ASP A 133 2.68 -23.90 -18.68
CA ASP A 133 3.11 -22.58 -19.10
C ASP A 133 2.61 -21.51 -18.11
N PRO A 134 3.46 -20.56 -17.70
CA PRO A 134 3.05 -19.54 -16.74
C PRO A 134 1.98 -18.61 -17.33
N LEU A 135 0.83 -18.55 -16.67
CA LEU A 135 -0.21 -17.54 -16.88
C LEU A 135 0.11 -16.25 -16.13
N THR A 136 0.75 -16.37 -14.98
CA THR A 136 1.25 -15.25 -14.19
C THR A 136 2.69 -15.52 -13.76
N ARG A 137 3.47 -14.45 -13.62
CA ARG A 137 4.85 -14.53 -13.11
C ARG A 137 5.31 -13.18 -12.62
N ARG A 138 6.41 -13.17 -11.87
CA ARG A 138 7.16 -11.93 -11.61
C ARG A 138 8.20 -11.66 -12.70
N ASN A 139 8.28 -10.42 -13.17
CA ASN A 139 9.34 -9.97 -14.07
C ASN A 139 10.62 -9.62 -13.30
N ASP A 140 11.69 -9.25 -14.01
CA ASP A 140 13.01 -8.90 -13.41
C ASP A 140 12.96 -7.73 -12.42
N SER A 141 11.88 -6.94 -12.45
CA SER A 141 11.63 -5.84 -11.50
C SER A 141 10.74 -6.25 -10.32
N GLY A 142 10.39 -7.53 -10.21
CA GLY A 142 9.51 -8.08 -9.18
C GLY A 142 8.02 -7.74 -9.38
N ARG A 143 7.61 -7.25 -10.57
CA ARG A 143 6.20 -6.93 -10.87
C ARG A 143 5.46 -8.15 -11.38
N ILE A 144 4.21 -8.30 -10.95
CA ILE A 144 3.30 -9.33 -11.46
C ILE A 144 2.93 -8.96 -12.90
N VAL A 145 3.20 -9.87 -13.82
CA VAL A 145 2.74 -9.80 -15.20
C VAL A 145 1.84 -11.00 -15.49
N CYS A 146 0.79 -10.76 -16.27
CA CYS A 146 -0.16 -11.80 -16.67
C CYS A 146 -0.16 -11.94 -18.18
N ARG A 147 -0.15 -13.18 -18.65
CA ARG A 147 -0.43 -13.51 -20.04
C ARG A 147 -1.91 -13.29 -20.29
N VAL A 148 -2.25 -12.61 -21.38
CA VAL A 148 -3.63 -12.30 -21.76
C VAL A 148 -3.90 -12.73 -23.18
N ASP A 149 -5.05 -13.36 -23.43
CA ASP A 149 -5.45 -13.76 -24.78
C ASP A 149 -6.06 -12.57 -25.55
N VAL A 150 -5.21 -11.59 -25.87
CA VAL A 150 -5.58 -10.39 -26.62
C VAL A 150 -4.59 -10.17 -27.77
N ALA A 151 -5.11 -10.08 -28.99
CA ALA A 151 -4.28 -9.93 -30.18
C ALA A 151 -3.36 -8.70 -30.10
N GLY A 152 -2.05 -8.92 -30.26
CA GLY A 152 -1.02 -7.88 -30.23
C GLY A 152 -0.51 -7.51 -28.82
N ILE A 153 -0.99 -8.18 -27.77
CA ILE A 153 -0.56 -7.97 -26.38
C ILE A 153 -0.33 -9.34 -25.76
N ASP A 154 0.95 -9.70 -25.57
CA ASP A 154 1.32 -10.99 -25.01
C ASP A 154 1.16 -11.02 -23.47
N GLU A 155 1.62 -9.96 -22.81
CA GLU A 155 1.60 -9.82 -21.35
C GLU A 155 1.27 -8.37 -20.94
N VAL A 156 0.68 -8.23 -19.75
CA VAL A 156 0.42 -6.93 -19.09
C VAL A 156 0.91 -6.94 -17.65
N GLU A 157 1.44 -5.81 -17.19
CA GLU A 157 1.71 -5.58 -15.76
C GLU A 157 0.37 -5.38 -15.05
N VAL A 158 0.18 -6.04 -13.90
CA VAL A 158 -1.03 -5.85 -13.07
C VAL A 158 -0.64 -5.15 -11.78
N VAL A 159 -1.33 -4.05 -11.48
CA VAL A 159 -1.13 -3.27 -10.26
C VAL A 159 -2.45 -3.00 -9.56
N VAL A 160 -2.40 -2.84 -8.23
CA VAL A 160 -3.59 -2.55 -7.43
C VAL A 160 -3.76 -1.03 -7.19
N THR A 161 -5.01 -0.57 -7.10
CA THR A 161 -5.40 0.76 -6.60
C THR A 161 -6.38 0.62 -5.44
N LEU A 162 -6.40 1.61 -4.55
CA LEU A 162 -7.40 1.70 -3.49
C LEU A 162 -8.69 2.39 -3.95
N HIS A 163 -8.75 2.90 -5.19
CA HIS A 163 -9.99 3.39 -5.78
C HIS A 163 -10.99 2.25 -6.03
N ASP A 164 -12.20 2.35 -5.50
CA ASP A 164 -13.32 1.42 -5.67
C ASP A 164 -13.75 1.24 -7.13
N TYR A 165 -13.52 2.25 -7.96
CA TYR A 165 -13.86 2.25 -9.39
C TYR A 165 -12.64 2.60 -10.26
N GLY A 166 -11.47 2.09 -9.87
CA GLY A 166 -10.18 2.39 -10.50
C GLY A 166 -9.69 1.39 -11.55
N ASP A 167 -10.50 0.40 -11.93
CA ASP A 167 -10.09 -0.60 -12.93
C ASP A 167 -9.83 0.09 -14.28
N GLY A 168 -8.65 -0.12 -14.86
CA GLY A 168 -8.25 0.59 -16.09
C GLY A 168 -7.03 -0.02 -16.77
N PHE A 169 -6.86 0.26 -18.06
CA PHE A 169 -5.70 -0.20 -18.83
C PHE A 169 -5.00 0.99 -19.49
N ASP A 170 -3.71 1.12 -19.24
CA ASP A 170 -2.82 2.03 -19.98
C ASP A 170 -2.07 1.25 -21.06
N ALA A 171 -2.46 1.47 -22.31
CA ALA A 171 -1.84 0.85 -23.47
C ALA A 171 -0.38 1.27 -23.68
N THR A 172 0.01 2.46 -23.21
CA THR A 172 1.38 2.99 -23.39
C THR A 172 2.37 2.22 -22.51
N SER A 173 2.01 1.98 -21.25
CA SER A 173 2.83 1.24 -20.30
C SER A 173 2.51 -0.26 -20.25
N ARG A 174 1.48 -0.73 -20.98
CA ARG A 174 0.93 -2.09 -20.92
C ARG A 174 0.61 -2.50 -19.48
N ARG A 175 -0.06 -1.60 -18.76
CA ARG A 175 -0.38 -1.76 -17.34
C ARG A 175 -1.88 -1.80 -17.15
N ALA A 176 -2.37 -2.86 -16.51
CA ALA A 176 -3.71 -2.93 -15.98
C ALA A 176 -3.69 -2.54 -14.50
N THR A 177 -4.51 -1.57 -14.15
CA THR A 177 -4.82 -1.20 -12.78
C THR A 177 -6.11 -1.91 -12.39
N VAL A 178 -6.13 -2.57 -11.23
CA VAL A 178 -7.31 -3.23 -10.65
C VAL A 178 -7.56 -2.70 -9.23
N SER A 179 -8.81 -2.37 -8.93
CA SER A 179 -9.24 -1.93 -7.62
C SER A 179 -9.14 -3.06 -6.60
N LEU A 180 -8.86 -2.72 -5.35
CA LEU A 180 -8.90 -3.68 -4.24
C LEU A 180 -10.25 -4.41 -4.18
N ARG A 181 -11.34 -3.70 -4.46
CA ARG A 181 -12.68 -4.30 -4.55
C ARG A 181 -12.74 -5.45 -5.57
N THR A 182 -12.23 -5.23 -6.78
CA THR A 182 -12.17 -6.27 -7.82
C THR A 182 -11.29 -7.43 -7.39
N VAL A 183 -10.10 -7.16 -6.86
CA VAL A 183 -9.18 -8.20 -6.36
C VAL A 183 -9.87 -9.06 -5.29
N LEU A 184 -10.52 -8.44 -4.31
CA LEU A 184 -11.21 -9.16 -3.23
C LEU A 184 -12.41 -9.97 -3.75
N ALA A 185 -13.14 -9.47 -4.75
CA ALA A 185 -14.26 -10.20 -5.35
C ALA A 185 -13.82 -11.53 -5.98
N TYR A 186 -12.66 -11.55 -6.64
CA TYR A 186 -12.10 -12.76 -7.24
C TYR A 186 -11.39 -13.65 -6.20
N SER A 187 -10.63 -13.04 -5.28
CA SER A 187 -9.96 -13.74 -4.18
C SER A 187 -10.94 -14.54 -3.31
N TYR A 188 -12.09 -13.96 -2.95
CA TYR A 188 -13.10 -14.65 -2.13
C TYR A 188 -13.66 -15.91 -2.81
N ASN A 189 -13.78 -15.90 -4.14
CA ASN A 189 -14.31 -17.02 -4.91
C ASN A 189 -13.23 -17.99 -5.39
N GLY A 190 -11.94 -17.68 -5.17
CA GLY A 190 -10.81 -18.42 -5.74
C GLY A 190 -10.78 -18.39 -7.28
N ASP A 191 -11.43 -17.40 -7.89
CA ASP A 191 -11.65 -17.34 -9.34
C ASP A 191 -10.55 -16.52 -10.03
N ARG A 192 -9.38 -17.15 -10.19
CA ARG A 192 -8.20 -16.54 -10.82
C ARG A 192 -8.39 -16.32 -12.31
N GLU A 193 -8.99 -17.30 -13.00
CA GLU A 193 -9.35 -17.23 -14.41
C GLU A 193 -10.26 -16.04 -14.68
N GLY A 194 -11.28 -15.83 -13.84
CA GLY A 194 -12.19 -14.72 -13.95
C GLY A 194 -11.51 -13.35 -13.91
N LEU A 195 -10.45 -13.18 -13.11
CA LEU A 195 -9.67 -11.94 -13.11
C LEU A 195 -8.92 -11.75 -14.43
N ILE A 196 -8.23 -12.77 -14.95
CA ILE A 196 -7.53 -12.68 -16.25
C ILE A 196 -8.50 -12.40 -17.40
N ASP A 197 -9.67 -13.04 -17.40
CA ASP A 197 -10.72 -12.77 -18.39
C ASP A 197 -11.19 -11.32 -18.33
N ASP A 198 -11.37 -10.76 -17.13
CA ASP A 198 -11.75 -9.37 -16.93
C ASP A 198 -10.65 -8.40 -17.36
N LEU A 199 -9.37 -8.73 -17.14
CA LEU A 199 -8.23 -7.99 -17.69
C LEU A 199 -8.27 -7.98 -19.23
N GLY A 200 -8.48 -9.14 -19.85
CA GLY A 200 -8.63 -9.26 -21.31
C GLY A 200 -9.81 -8.44 -21.85
N ARG A 201 -10.94 -8.44 -21.15
CA ARG A 201 -12.12 -7.61 -21.47
C ARG A 201 -11.78 -6.12 -21.40
N LEU A 202 -11.12 -5.71 -20.33
CA LEU A 202 -10.74 -4.32 -20.05
C LEU A 202 -9.77 -3.77 -21.12
N ILE A 203 -8.76 -4.55 -21.49
CA ILE A 203 -7.83 -4.21 -22.57
C ILE A 203 -8.60 -3.99 -23.89
N ARG A 204 -9.48 -4.93 -24.26
CA ARG A 204 -10.27 -4.83 -25.51
C ARG A 204 -11.18 -3.60 -25.52
N LEU A 205 -11.72 -3.19 -24.36
CA LEU A 205 -12.56 -2.00 -24.24
C LEU A 205 -11.75 -0.71 -24.47
N GLU A 206 -10.56 -0.61 -23.87
CA GLU A 206 -9.71 0.59 -23.99
C GLU A 206 -9.04 0.71 -25.36
N SER A 207 -8.65 -0.40 -25.99
CA SER A 207 -8.15 -0.38 -27.37
C SER A 207 -9.19 0.17 -28.34
N ARG A 208 -10.48 -0.17 -28.18
CA ARG A 208 -11.58 0.34 -29.02
C ARG A 208 -11.90 1.82 -28.78
N ARG A 209 -11.56 2.36 -27.62
CA ARG A 209 -11.72 3.79 -27.31
C ARG A 209 -10.62 4.62 -27.96
N SER A 210 -9.40 4.07 -28.02
CA SER A 210 -8.23 4.73 -28.61
C SER A 210 -8.28 4.82 -30.14
N ASP A 211 -9.04 3.94 -30.80
CA ASP A 211 -9.23 3.94 -32.26
C ASP A 211 -10.29 4.94 -32.76
N LYS A 212 -10.91 5.72 -31.86
CA LYS A 212 -11.92 6.74 -32.18
C LYS A 212 -11.37 8.15 -32.05
#